data_AF-A0A7C4GC60-F1
#
_entry.id   AF-A0A7C4GC60-F1
#
_cell.length_a   1.000
_cell.length_b   1.000
_cell.length_c   1.000
_cell.angle_alpha   90.00
_cell.angle_beta   90.00
_cell.angle_gamma   90.00
#
_symmetry.space_group_name_H-M   'P 1'
#
loop_
_entity.id
_entity.type
_entity.pdbx_description
1 polymer ?
#
loop_
_entity_poly.entity_id
_entity_poly.type
_entity_poly.pdbx_seq_one_letter_code
_entity_poly.pdbx_strand_id
1 'polypeptide(L)' 'MGLFSLDMGIDLGTCNTLVAVRGEGIVLNEPSVVAVKKGTNEVLDTAEGKAVGLAAK' A
#
# COMPACT_ATOMS: atom_id res chain seq x y z
N MET A 1 -15.83 -6.85 23.72
CA MET A 1 -14.96 -7.30 22.61
C MET A 1 -14.09 -6.13 22.20
N GLY A 2 -12.76 -6.23 22.34
CA GLY A 2 -11.83 -5.22 21.79
C GLY A 2 -10.83 -4.61 22.79
N LEU A 3 -10.02 -5.42 23.47
CA LEU A 3 -8.79 -4.94 24.16
C LEU A 3 -7.59 -4.84 23.18
N PHE A 4 -7.82 -5.11 21.88
CA PHE A 4 -6.82 -5.15 20.81
C PHE A 4 -7.29 -4.44 19.51
N SER A 5 -8.10 -3.38 19.61
CA SER A 5 -8.43 -2.58 18.41
C SER A 5 -7.19 -1.78 17.99
N LEU A 6 -6.61 -2.12 16.84
CA LEU A 6 -5.56 -1.32 16.18
C LEU A 6 -6.20 -0.05 15.60
N ASP A 7 -5.91 1.10 16.19
CA ASP A 7 -6.30 2.40 15.66
C ASP A 7 -5.41 2.73 14.45
N MET A 8 -6.00 2.73 13.25
CA MET A 8 -5.29 2.93 11.98
C MET A 8 -5.92 4.05 11.14
N GLY A 9 -5.07 4.85 10.49
CA GLY A 9 -5.43 5.79 9.43
C GLY A 9 -4.86 5.34 8.10
N ILE A 10 -5.65 5.49 7.02
CA ILE A 10 -5.24 5.14 5.65
C ILE A 10 -5.47 6.37 4.76
N ASP A 11 -4.43 6.78 4.05
CA ASP A 11 -4.49 7.80 3.02
C ASP A 11 -4.23 7.14 1.66
N LEU A 12 -5.19 7.28 0.74
CA LEU A 12 -5.17 6.68 -0.60
C LEU A 12 -4.97 7.78 -1.66
N GLY A 13 -3.84 8.49 -1.56
CA GLY A 13 -3.47 9.51 -2.52
C GLY A 13 -3.20 8.93 -3.92
N THR A 14 -3.36 9.73 -4.97
CA THR A 14 -3.11 9.30 -6.36
C THR A 14 -1.68 8.84 -6.59
N CYS A 15 -0.70 9.46 -5.91
CA CYS A 15 0.71 9.13 -6.05
C CYS A 15 1.16 8.07 -5.05
N ASN A 16 0.73 8.18 -3.79
CA ASN A 16 1.19 7.36 -2.68
C ASN A 16 0.05 6.94 -1.77
N THR A 17 0.16 5.71 -1.28
CA THR A 17 -0.70 5.15 -0.25
C THR A 17 0.09 5.15 1.04
N LEU A 18 -0.49 5.72 2.09
CA LEU A 18 0.10 5.77 3.43
C LEU A 18 -0.81 5.03 4.41
N VAL A 19 -0.20 4.24 5.29
CA VAL A 19 -0.89 3.65 6.44
C VAL A 19 -0.18 4.09 7.70
N ALA A 20 -0.94 4.59 8.67
CA ALA A 20 -0.44 4.97 9.97
C ALA A 20 -1.17 4.25 11.10
N VAL A 21 -0.44 3.81 12.12
CA VAL A 21 -0.99 3.19 13.33
C VAL A 21 -0.75 4.11 14.51
N ARG A 22 -1.78 4.33 15.34
CA ARG A 22 -1.67 5.17 16.54
C ARG A 22 -0.59 4.60 17.47
N GLY A 23 0.44 5.41 17.73
CA GLY A 23 1.58 5.04 18.57
C GLY A 23 2.79 4.49 17.81
N GLU A 24 2.64 4.10 16.54
CA GLU A 24 3.74 3.60 15.70
C GLU A 24 4.11 4.57 14.57
N GLY A 25 3.21 5.48 14.19
CA GLY A 25 3.44 6.42 13.08
C GLY A 25 3.11 5.78 11.74
N ILE A 26 3.79 6.22 10.67
CA ILE A 26 3.58 5.70 9.30
C ILE A 26 4.27 4.33 9.19
N VAL A 27 3.48 3.29 8.95
CA VAL A 27 3.95 1.90 8.83
C VAL A 27 3.98 1.42 7.38
N LEU A 28 3.32 2.12 6.45
CA LEU A 28 3.39 1.87 5.01
C LEU A 28 3.48 3.20 4.26
N ASN A 29 4.39 3.26 3.28
CA ASN A 29 4.48 4.34 2.30
C ASN A 29 4.90 3.77 0.95
N GLU A 30 3.92 3.40 0.13
CA GLU A 30 4.14 2.81 -1.18
C GLU A 30 3.51 3.66 -2.28
N PRO A 31 4.00 3.57 -3.53
CA PRO A 31 3.30 4.15 -4.67
C PRO A 31 1.88 3.57 -4.80
N SER A 32 0.90 4.40 -5.17
CA SER A 32 -0.51 3.98 -5.30
C SER A 32 -0.83 3.22 -6.59
N VAL A 33 0.19 2.95 -7.42
CA VAL A 33 0.03 2.34 -8.74
C VAL A 33 0.57 0.92 -8.70
N VAL A 34 -0.23 -0.03 -9.20
CA VAL A 34 0.12 -1.45 -9.28
C VAL A 34 -0.01 -1.95 -10.72
N ALA A 35 0.76 -2.98 -11.09
CA ALA A 35 0.59 -3.66 -12.37
C ALA A 35 -0.42 -4.80 -12.22
N VAL A 36 -1.31 -4.91 -13.20
CA VAL A 36 -2.27 -6.01 -13.32
C VAL A 36 -2.12 -6.68 -14.68
N LYS A 37 -2.25 -8.01 -14.71
CA LYS A 37 -2.24 -8.75 -15.96
C LYS A 37 -3.51 -8.44 -16.75
N LYS A 38 -3.32 -7.91 -17.97
CA LYS A 38 -4.41 -7.45 -18.85
C LYS A 38 -5.48 -8.53 -19.03
N GLY A 39 -6.74 -8.13 -18.86
CA GLY A 39 -7.90 -9.02 -18.98
C GLY A 39 -8.15 -9.90 -17.75
N THR A 40 -7.42 -9.67 -16.64
CA THR A 40 -7.58 -10.37 -15.38
C THR A 40 -7.50 -9.39 -14.20
N ASN A 41 -7.79 -9.88 -12.99
CA ASN A 41 -7.56 -9.15 -11.73
C ASN A 41 -6.28 -9.62 -11.02
N GLU A 42 -5.39 -10.31 -11.73
CA GLU A 42 -4.11 -10.80 -11.19
C GLU A 42 -3.14 -9.62 -11.06
N VAL A 43 -2.75 -9.30 -9.82
CA VAL A 43 -1.70 -8.30 -9.54
C VAL A 43 -0.34 -8.94 -9.79
N LEU A 44 0.49 -8.26 -10.56
CA LEU A 44 1.85 -8.70 -10.84
C LEU A 44 2.76 -8.36 -9.66
N ASP A 45 3.67 -9.27 -9.34
CA ASP A 45 4.72 -9.04 -8.35
C ASP A 45 6.02 -8.65 -9.05
N THR A 46 6.75 -7.70 -8.50
CA THR A 46 8.08 -7.30 -8.97
C THR A 46 9.13 -7.68 -7.94
N ALA A 47 10.42 -7.54 -8.27
CA ALA A 47 11.49 -7.74 -7.30
C ALA A 47 11.40 -6.76 -6.10
N GLU A 48 10.75 -5.61 -6.30
CA GLU A 48 10.58 -4.55 -5.31
C GLU A 48 9.21 -4.60 -4.60
N GLY A 49 8.38 -5.59 -4.92
CA GLY A 49 7.00 -5.76 -4.44
C GLY A 49 5.94 -5.49 -5.50
N LYS A 50 4.67 -5.34 -5.09
CA LYS A 50 3.52 -5.21 -6.00
C LYS A 50 3.31 -3.81 -6.59
N ALA A 51 3.84 -2.78 -5.92
CA ALA A 51 3.71 -1.40 -6.35
C ALA A 51 4.74 -1.08 -7.45
N VAL A 52 4.27 -0.65 -8.63
CA VAL A 52 5.16 -0.42 -9.78
C VAL A 52 5.82 0.95 -9.80
N GLY A 53 5.35 1.89 -8.99
CA GLY A 53 5.97 3.22 -8.92
C GLY A 53 7.41 3.21 -8.37
N LEU A 54 7.86 2.10 -7.78
CA LEU A 54 9.25 1.93 -7.33
C LEU A 54 10.20 1.71 -8.51
N ALA A 55 9.80 0.84 -9.45
CA ALA A 55 10.57 0.53 -10.66
C ALA A 55 10.62 1.68 -11.68
N ALA A 56 9.74 2.67 -11.55
CA ALA A 56 9.59 3.79 -12.47
C ALA A 56 10.41 5.03 -12.11
N LYS A 57 11.30 4.95 -11.09
CA LYS A 57 12.04 6.07 -10.53
C LYS A 57 13.48 6.17 -11.01
#